data_AF-A0A6J4VGN2-F1
#
_entry.id   AF-A0A6J4VGN2-F1
#
_cell.length_a   1.000
_cell.length_b   1.000
_cell.length_c   1.000
_cell.angle_alpha   90.00
_cell.angle_beta   90.00
_cell.angle_gamma   90.00
#
_symmetry.space_group_name_H-M   'P 1'
#
loop_
_entity.id
_entity.type
_entity.pdbx_description
1 polymer ?
#
loop_
_entity_poly.entity_id
_entity_poly.type
_entity_poly.pdbx_seq_one_letter_code
_entity_poly.pdbx_strand_id
1 'polypeptide(L)'
;MTKNRLSELLLASIALPVLVQPAMAHSIWFQPSRGELDLLYGHPEIPELQGYEPTKVKAVKAFDTLGAEVPVKISRQEAGVSVAVQGKFAAITADFDNGFWISRGNDNSENVPESEAVKANPDYEVGHYLKYTKGFFDPAADTSQNFGFDFELVPTSNPYTVKPGENLTVQALYQGKPAVDVTVEHLGRMFKTNSNGIAAIPIGKQGVRVVESADFKVPLENNPAADFVTYSTTLSAKKSVPEPSALLGLGLVSLVAFTQRSKAKGLEQGQVSDR
;
A
#
# COMPACT_ATOMS: atom_id res chain seq x y z
N MET A 1 59.18 44.79 6.13
CA MET A 1 57.95 44.26 6.75
C MET A 1 56.87 44.13 5.69
N THR A 2 56.00 43.15 5.86
CA THR A 2 55.51 42.20 4.85
C THR A 2 54.20 42.60 4.15
N LYS A 3 54.01 42.14 2.90
CA LYS A 3 52.81 42.27 2.06
C LYS A 3 51.57 41.62 2.71
N ASN A 4 50.46 42.35 2.87
CA ASN A 4 49.17 41.75 3.19
C ASN A 4 48.43 41.34 1.90
N ARG A 5 48.12 40.05 1.85
CA ARG A 5 47.53 39.31 0.74
C ARG A 5 46.01 39.17 0.93
N LEU A 6 45.32 39.28 -0.21
CA LEU A 6 44.18 38.46 -0.66
C LEU A 6 42.98 38.24 0.28
N SER A 7 41.89 38.93 -0.07
CA SER A 7 40.57 38.35 -0.41
C SER A 7 40.13 37.10 0.37
N GLU A 8 39.32 37.33 1.42
CA GLU A 8 38.45 36.28 1.97
C GLU A 8 37.11 36.32 1.24
N LEU A 9 36.97 35.43 0.26
CA LEU A 9 35.69 35.00 -0.27
C LEU A 9 34.93 34.27 0.84
N LEU A 10 33.84 34.86 1.34
CA LEU A 10 32.83 34.14 2.10
C LEU A 10 32.20 33.08 1.17
N LEU A 11 32.63 31.83 1.28
CA LEU A 11 31.85 30.69 0.81
C LEU A 11 30.66 30.53 1.75
N ALA A 12 29.49 30.99 1.31
CA ALA A 12 28.23 30.61 1.91
C ALA A 12 27.94 29.15 1.53
N SER A 13 28.35 28.22 2.39
CA SER A 13 27.94 26.81 2.31
C SER A 13 26.43 26.73 2.60
N ILE A 14 25.60 26.67 1.55
CA ILE A 14 24.20 26.26 1.68
C ILE A 14 24.25 24.78 2.05
N ALA A 15 24.19 24.50 3.35
CA ALA A 15 23.94 23.15 3.85
C ALA A 15 22.50 22.79 3.46
N LEU A 16 22.35 22.06 2.35
CA LEU A 16 21.10 21.40 2.01
C LEU A 16 20.82 20.40 3.15
N PRO A 17 19.71 20.49 3.90
CA PRO A 17 19.37 19.44 4.84
C PRO A 17 19.07 18.20 4.00
N VAL A 18 20.00 17.25 4.01
CA VAL A 18 19.71 15.88 3.58
C VAL A 18 18.62 15.40 4.53
N LEU A 19 17.40 15.30 4.02
CA LEU A 19 16.33 14.56 4.67
C LEU A 19 16.83 13.11 4.75
N VAL A 20 17.43 12.75 5.88
CA VAL A 20 17.60 11.36 6.26
C VAL A 20 16.18 10.83 6.42
N GLN A 21 15.65 10.23 5.36
CA GLN A 21 14.40 9.52 5.46
C GLN A 21 14.63 8.37 6.44
N PRO A 22 13.82 8.23 7.50
CA PRO A 22 13.89 7.03 8.32
C PRO A 22 13.71 5.84 7.37
N ALA A 23 14.61 4.87 7.46
CA ALA A 23 14.51 3.63 6.72
C ALA A 23 13.32 2.82 7.27
N MET A 24 12.11 3.23 6.91
CA MET A 24 10.93 2.40 7.10
C MET A 24 11.02 1.29 6.06
N ALA A 25 10.85 0.05 6.47
CA ALA A 25 10.72 -1.05 5.52
C ALA A 25 9.41 -0.88 4.73
N HIS A 26 9.39 -1.32 3.47
CA HIS A 26 8.20 -1.25 2.61
C HIS A 26 6.96 -1.87 3.26
N SER A 27 5.80 -1.33 2.94
CA SER A 27 4.49 -1.80 3.36
C SER A 27 3.76 -2.55 2.26
N ILE A 28 2.66 -3.20 2.61
CA ILE A 28 1.69 -3.76 1.65
C ILE A 28 0.32 -3.10 1.81
N TRP A 29 -0.42 -2.91 0.72
CA TRP A 29 -1.80 -2.41 0.78
C TRP A 29 -2.59 -2.73 -0.49
N PHE A 30 -3.91 -2.75 -0.40
CA PHE A 30 -4.78 -2.94 -1.56
C PHE A 30 -5.07 -1.64 -2.30
N GLN A 31 -5.00 -1.70 -3.63
CA GLN A 31 -5.32 -0.60 -4.53
C GLN A 31 -6.29 -1.08 -5.62
N PRO A 32 -7.45 -0.42 -5.81
CA PRO A 32 -8.35 -0.73 -6.92
C PRO A 32 -7.69 -0.54 -8.28
N SER A 33 -7.87 -1.52 -9.15
CA SER A 33 -7.26 -1.58 -10.48
C SER A 33 -8.13 -2.43 -11.42
N ARG A 34 -8.72 -1.81 -12.44
CA ARG A 34 -9.47 -2.50 -13.52
C ARG A 34 -10.55 -3.50 -13.04
N GLY A 35 -11.25 -3.19 -11.95
CA GLY A 35 -12.29 -4.04 -11.36
C GLY A 35 -11.76 -5.13 -10.42
N GLU A 36 -10.45 -5.21 -10.21
CA GLU A 36 -9.79 -6.04 -9.20
C GLU A 36 -9.12 -5.13 -8.15
N LEU A 37 -8.48 -5.78 -7.18
CA LEU A 37 -7.61 -5.14 -6.20
C LEU A 37 -6.18 -5.65 -6.39
N ASP A 38 -5.26 -4.74 -6.74
CA ASP A 38 -3.83 -5.05 -6.73
C ASP A 38 -3.33 -4.96 -5.29
N LEU A 39 -2.60 -5.98 -4.83
CA LEU A 39 -1.86 -5.92 -3.57
C LEU A 39 -0.49 -5.32 -3.86
N LEU A 40 -0.28 -4.07 -3.46
CA LEU A 40 0.94 -3.32 -3.74
C LEU A 40 2.00 -3.55 -2.65
N TYR A 41 3.26 -3.34 -3.00
CA TYR A 41 4.40 -3.36 -2.09
C TYR A 41 5.29 -2.13 -2.35
N GLY A 42 5.61 -1.38 -1.31
CA GLY A 42 6.32 -0.11 -1.46
C GLY A 42 6.06 0.86 -0.31
N HIS A 43 6.17 2.16 -0.60
CA HIS A 43 5.76 3.24 0.29
C HIS A 43 4.50 3.93 -0.28
N PRO A 44 3.37 3.96 0.43
CA PRO A 44 2.14 4.60 -0.03
C PRO A 44 2.27 6.10 -0.39
N GLU A 45 3.29 6.79 0.14
CA GLU A 45 3.58 8.20 -0.10
C GLU A 45 4.24 8.50 -1.45
N ILE A 46 4.90 7.50 -2.06
CA ILE A 46 5.67 7.70 -3.29
C ILE A 46 5.12 6.79 -4.41
N PRO A 47 5.19 7.22 -5.68
CA PRO A 47 4.65 6.46 -6.80
C PRO A 47 5.48 5.23 -7.18
N GLU A 48 6.74 5.14 -6.73
CA GLU A 48 7.63 4.02 -7.03
C GLU A 48 7.22 2.76 -6.25
N LEU A 49 6.57 1.84 -6.94
CA LEU A 49 6.18 0.53 -6.42
C LEU A 49 7.21 -0.53 -6.79
N GLN A 50 7.38 -1.53 -5.92
CA GLN A 50 8.27 -2.65 -6.16
C GLN A 50 7.47 -3.93 -6.42
N GLY A 51 7.93 -4.73 -7.38
CA GLY A 51 7.45 -6.08 -7.58
C GLY A 51 7.86 -6.99 -6.42
N TYR A 52 7.13 -8.09 -6.26
CA TYR A 52 7.47 -9.12 -5.28
C TYR A 52 7.06 -10.51 -5.80
N GLU A 53 7.76 -11.52 -5.28
CA GLU A 53 7.42 -12.93 -5.52
C GLU A 53 6.02 -13.24 -4.98
N PRO A 54 5.05 -13.68 -5.81
CA PRO A 54 3.68 -13.90 -5.35
C PRO A 54 3.59 -14.87 -4.18
N THR A 55 4.49 -15.84 -4.09
CA THR A 55 4.54 -16.85 -3.01
C THR A 55 4.73 -16.25 -1.62
N LYS A 56 5.12 -14.98 -1.51
CA LYS A 56 5.12 -14.20 -0.26
C LYS A 56 3.71 -13.97 0.28
N VAL A 57 2.68 -13.88 -0.58
CA VAL A 57 1.27 -13.76 -0.19
C VAL A 57 0.75 -15.13 0.26
N LYS A 58 0.54 -15.27 1.57
CA LYS A 58 0.14 -16.53 2.22
C LYS A 58 -1.38 -16.68 2.29
N ALA A 59 -2.09 -15.60 2.55
CA ALA A 59 -3.55 -15.60 2.60
C ALA A 59 -4.10 -14.27 2.09
N VAL A 60 -5.28 -14.34 1.47
CA VAL A 60 -6.14 -13.18 1.21
C VAL A 60 -7.56 -13.58 1.56
N LYS A 61 -8.25 -12.73 2.32
CA LYS A 61 -9.65 -12.95 2.70
C LYS A 61 -10.45 -11.68 2.47
N ALA A 62 -11.66 -11.81 1.95
CA ALA A 62 -12.61 -10.72 1.86
C ALA A 62 -13.81 -11.00 2.77
N PHE A 63 -14.47 -9.95 3.23
CA PHE A 63 -15.57 -10.02 4.17
C PHE A 63 -16.70 -9.08 3.75
N ASP A 64 -17.95 -9.49 3.92
CA ASP A 64 -19.12 -8.63 3.71
C ASP A 64 -19.36 -7.68 4.90
N THR A 65 -20.44 -6.90 4.86
CA THR A 65 -20.78 -5.93 5.93
C THR A 65 -21.21 -6.60 7.24
N LEU A 66 -21.46 -7.91 7.25
CA LEU A 66 -21.76 -8.70 8.44
C LEU A 66 -20.52 -9.42 8.98
N GLY A 67 -19.36 -9.25 8.34
CA GLY A 67 -18.11 -9.93 8.69
C GLY A 67 -18.02 -11.36 8.20
N ALA A 68 -18.93 -11.81 7.32
CA ALA A 68 -18.87 -13.15 6.73
C ALA A 68 -17.87 -13.19 5.56
N GLU A 69 -17.09 -14.27 5.45
CA GLU A 69 -16.11 -14.42 4.38
C GLU A 69 -16.79 -14.48 3.00
N VAL A 70 -16.25 -13.71 2.05
CA VAL A 70 -16.65 -13.68 0.64
C VAL A 70 -15.56 -14.36 -0.20
N PRO A 71 -15.92 -15.25 -1.15
CA PRO A 71 -14.92 -15.91 -1.98
C PRO A 71 -14.06 -14.92 -2.77
N VAL A 72 -12.76 -15.19 -2.84
CA VAL A 72 -11.80 -14.42 -3.64
C VAL A 72 -11.12 -15.30 -4.67
N LYS A 73 -10.79 -14.73 -5.82
CA LYS A 73 -9.91 -15.33 -6.82
C LYS A 73 -8.61 -14.54 -6.85
N ILE A 74 -7.51 -15.22 -6.52
CA ILE A 74 -6.17 -14.65 -6.50
C ILE A 74 -5.47 -14.94 -7.84
N SER A 75 -5.10 -13.89 -8.55
CA SER A 75 -4.31 -13.97 -9.79
C SER A 75 -2.86 -13.63 -9.48
N ARG A 76 -1.99 -14.64 -9.54
CA ARG A 76 -0.54 -14.51 -9.28
C ARG A 76 0.17 -14.17 -10.60
N GLN A 77 0.84 -13.03 -10.64
CA GLN A 77 1.56 -12.51 -11.80
C GLN A 77 3.07 -12.51 -11.51
N GLU A 78 3.92 -12.22 -12.50
CA GLU A 78 5.39 -12.24 -12.30
C GLU A 78 5.85 -11.32 -11.16
N ALA A 79 5.25 -10.13 -11.04
CA ALA A 79 5.67 -9.10 -10.09
C ALA A 79 4.60 -8.71 -9.06
N GLY A 80 3.71 -9.66 -8.70
CA GLY A 80 2.74 -9.44 -7.62
C GLY A 80 1.43 -10.20 -7.76
N VAL A 81 0.41 -9.75 -7.03
CA VAL A 81 -0.91 -10.37 -6.96
C VAL A 81 -2.02 -9.35 -7.21
N SER A 82 -3.01 -9.75 -8.02
CA SER A 82 -4.31 -9.09 -8.08
C SER A 82 -5.42 -10.01 -7.56
N VAL A 83 -6.48 -9.42 -7.02
CA VAL A 83 -7.55 -10.13 -6.33
C VAL A 83 -8.90 -9.68 -6.87
N ALA A 84 -9.66 -10.64 -7.40
CA ALA A 84 -11.07 -10.45 -7.74
C ALA A 84 -11.93 -10.98 -6.59
N VAL A 85 -12.74 -10.12 -5.97
CA VAL A 85 -13.71 -10.51 -4.93
C VAL A 85 -15.03 -10.88 -5.59
N GLN A 86 -15.59 -12.03 -5.22
CA GLN A 86 -16.81 -12.54 -5.85
C GLN A 86 -18.06 -11.95 -5.16
N GLY A 87 -18.51 -10.80 -5.67
CA GLY A 87 -19.68 -10.09 -5.17
C GLY A 87 -19.32 -8.91 -4.27
N LYS A 88 -20.33 -8.42 -3.52
CA LYS A 88 -20.15 -7.28 -2.63
C LYS A 88 -19.30 -7.65 -1.43
N PHE A 89 -18.38 -6.78 -1.06
CA PHE A 89 -17.53 -6.93 0.11
C PHE A 89 -17.32 -5.57 0.78
N ALA A 90 -17.04 -5.60 2.07
CA ALA A 90 -16.83 -4.45 2.93
C ALA A 90 -15.38 -4.30 3.37
N ALA A 91 -14.68 -5.42 3.57
CA ALA A 91 -13.29 -5.46 3.97
C ALA A 91 -12.51 -6.55 3.22
N ILE A 92 -11.20 -6.38 3.11
CA ILE A 92 -10.27 -7.37 2.57
C ILE A 92 -8.96 -7.31 3.34
N THR A 93 -8.33 -8.46 3.54
CA THR A 93 -7.10 -8.61 4.30
C THR A 93 -6.08 -9.46 3.55
N ALA A 94 -4.78 -9.28 3.85
CA ALA A 94 -3.73 -10.18 3.37
C ALA A 94 -2.63 -10.43 4.41
N ASP A 95 -2.14 -11.67 4.41
CA ASP A 95 -0.91 -12.10 5.08
C ASP A 95 0.23 -12.18 4.06
N PHE A 96 1.35 -11.56 4.39
CA PHE A 96 2.52 -11.52 3.55
C PHE A 96 3.77 -11.85 4.37
N ASP A 97 4.41 -12.96 4.02
CA ASP A 97 5.68 -13.36 4.59
C ASP A 97 6.80 -12.79 3.71
N ASN A 98 7.47 -11.75 4.19
CA ASN A 98 8.58 -11.13 3.49
C ASN A 98 9.92 -11.89 3.68
N GLY A 99 9.88 -13.04 4.36
CA GLY A 99 10.99 -13.96 4.54
C GLY A 99 12.03 -13.47 5.55
N PHE A 100 13.18 -14.13 5.52
CA PHE A 100 14.29 -13.87 6.41
C PHE A 100 15.25 -12.87 5.79
N TRP A 101 15.75 -11.95 6.59
CA TRP A 101 16.74 -10.97 6.16
C TRP A 101 17.95 -11.02 7.06
N ILE A 102 19.13 -11.18 6.45
CA ILE A 102 20.41 -11.13 7.16
C ILE A 102 20.93 -9.70 7.11
N SER A 103 21.21 -9.11 8.28
CA SER A 103 21.88 -7.83 8.40
C SER A 103 23.40 -8.03 8.35
N ARG A 104 24.05 -7.52 7.31
CA ARG A 104 25.52 -7.64 7.12
C ARG A 104 26.29 -6.38 7.52
N GLY A 105 25.65 -5.43 8.21
CA GLY A 105 26.20 -4.12 8.55
C GLY A 105 26.26 -3.16 7.36
N ASN A 106 26.48 -1.86 7.62
CA ASN A 106 26.54 -0.77 6.62
C ASN A 106 25.31 -0.72 5.67
N ASP A 107 24.10 -0.83 6.24
CA ASP A 107 22.82 -0.83 5.50
C ASP A 107 22.65 -1.94 4.46
N ASN A 108 23.53 -2.94 4.47
CA ASN A 108 23.44 -4.09 3.57
C ASN A 108 22.59 -5.19 4.22
N SER A 109 21.34 -5.32 3.77
CA SER A 109 20.43 -6.40 4.16
C SER A 109 20.08 -7.25 2.95
N GLU A 110 20.06 -8.57 3.15
CA GLU A 110 19.82 -9.53 2.07
C GLU A 110 18.65 -10.45 2.43
N ASN A 111 17.66 -10.56 1.54
CA ASN A 111 16.55 -11.51 1.71
C ASN A 111 16.99 -12.90 1.29
N VAL A 112 16.93 -13.86 2.23
CA VAL A 112 17.42 -15.23 2.02
C VAL A 112 16.34 -16.25 2.36
N PRO A 113 16.41 -17.48 1.81
CA PRO A 113 15.59 -18.58 2.28
C PRO A 113 15.98 -18.97 3.72
N GLU A 114 15.03 -19.57 4.45
CA GLU A 114 15.21 -20.00 5.85
C GLU A 114 16.45 -20.90 6.04
N SER A 115 16.75 -21.79 5.09
CA SER A 115 17.92 -22.67 5.16
C SER A 115 19.26 -21.92 5.15
N GLU A 116 19.31 -20.73 4.57
CA GLU A 116 20.50 -19.87 4.59
C GLU A 116 20.52 -18.98 5.83
N ALA A 117 19.35 -18.49 6.27
CA ALA A 117 19.19 -17.81 7.54
C ALA A 117 19.73 -18.66 8.72
N VAL A 118 19.38 -19.95 8.77
CA VAL A 118 19.87 -20.90 9.78
C VAL A 118 21.40 -21.07 9.76
N LYS A 119 22.02 -20.97 8.58
CA LYS A 119 23.49 -21.07 8.47
C LYS A 119 24.20 -19.79 8.87
N ALA A 120 23.53 -18.64 8.71
CA ALA A 120 24.08 -17.34 9.01
C ALA A 120 23.94 -16.97 10.50
N ASN A 121 22.91 -17.47 11.19
CA ASN A 121 22.76 -17.31 12.63
C ASN A 121 23.72 -18.27 13.37
N PRO A 122 24.49 -17.83 14.38
CA PRO A 122 24.47 -16.51 15.02
C PRO A 122 25.54 -15.52 14.54
N ASP A 123 26.27 -15.86 13.47
CA ASP A 123 27.36 -15.01 12.95
C ASP A 123 26.87 -13.64 12.44
N TYR A 124 25.60 -13.56 12.02
CA TYR A 124 24.93 -12.33 11.61
C TYR A 124 23.56 -12.21 12.29
N GLU A 125 23.11 -10.97 12.52
CA GLU A 125 21.74 -10.71 12.99
C GLU A 125 20.73 -11.05 11.87
N VAL A 126 19.72 -11.84 12.19
CA VAL A 126 18.69 -12.29 11.25
C VAL A 126 17.30 -11.96 11.76
N GLY A 127 16.49 -11.30 10.92
CA GLY A 127 15.09 -11.02 11.21
C GLY A 127 14.13 -11.78 10.28
N HIS A 128 13.00 -12.24 10.80
CA HIS A 128 11.86 -12.73 10.01
C HIS A 128 10.81 -11.63 9.88
N TYR A 129 10.41 -11.26 8.67
CA TYR A 129 9.57 -10.09 8.43
C TYR A 129 8.18 -10.49 7.96
N LEU A 130 7.17 -10.23 8.79
CA LEU A 130 5.77 -10.51 8.53
C LEU A 130 5.01 -9.21 8.32
N LYS A 131 4.22 -9.15 7.26
CA LYS A 131 3.48 -7.96 6.85
C LYS A 131 2.00 -8.29 6.70
N TYR A 132 1.17 -7.42 7.23
CA TYR A 132 -0.28 -7.54 7.20
C TYR A 132 -0.91 -6.31 6.55
N THR A 133 -2.10 -6.47 5.99
CA THR A 133 -2.91 -5.33 5.57
C THR A 133 -4.39 -5.62 5.73
N LYS A 134 -5.14 -4.56 6.03
CA LYS A 134 -6.59 -4.53 5.88
C LYS A 134 -7.00 -3.29 5.08
N GLY A 135 -7.94 -3.49 4.16
CA GLY A 135 -8.59 -2.43 3.41
C GLY A 135 -10.09 -2.49 3.58
N PHE A 136 -10.70 -1.37 3.96
CA PHE A 136 -12.15 -1.19 3.97
C PHE A 136 -12.59 -0.52 2.67
N PHE A 137 -13.69 -1.02 2.09
CA PHE A 137 -14.25 -0.57 0.82
C PHE A 137 -15.74 -0.22 0.90
N ASP A 138 -16.42 -0.54 2.00
CA ASP A 138 -17.81 -0.16 2.25
C ASP A 138 -17.93 0.64 3.57
N PRO A 139 -18.53 1.85 3.55
CA PRO A 139 -18.82 2.61 4.77
C PRO A 139 -19.68 1.89 5.81
N ALA A 140 -20.43 0.86 5.43
CA ALA A 140 -21.21 0.01 6.31
C ALA A 140 -20.39 -1.13 6.96
N ALA A 141 -19.09 -1.25 6.66
CA ALA A 141 -18.21 -2.20 7.33
C ALA A 141 -18.16 -1.96 8.85
N ASP A 142 -18.09 -3.03 9.64
CA ASP A 142 -17.60 -2.94 11.01
C ASP A 142 -16.09 -2.70 10.99
N THR A 143 -15.71 -1.42 11.00
CA THR A 143 -14.29 -1.04 10.96
C THR A 143 -13.56 -1.29 12.28
N SER A 144 -14.27 -1.67 13.34
CA SER A 144 -13.68 -2.04 14.63
C SER A 144 -13.38 -3.53 14.75
N GLN A 145 -13.74 -4.33 13.75
CA GLN A 145 -13.47 -5.76 13.71
C GLN A 145 -11.97 -6.06 13.67
N ASN A 146 -11.56 -7.03 14.50
CA ASN A 146 -10.26 -7.68 14.44
C ASN A 146 -10.32 -8.85 13.43
N PHE A 147 -9.31 -8.98 12.59
CA PHE A 147 -9.19 -10.06 11.61
C PHE A 147 -8.22 -11.17 12.06
N GLY A 148 -7.68 -11.06 13.27
CA GLY A 148 -6.90 -12.13 13.90
C GLY A 148 -5.44 -12.19 13.47
N PHE A 149 -4.88 -11.07 12.98
CA PHE A 149 -3.45 -10.96 12.75
C PHE A 149 -2.68 -10.96 14.06
N ASP A 150 -1.43 -11.45 14.03
CA ASP A 150 -0.52 -11.35 15.18
C ASP A 150 -0.23 -9.89 15.54
N PHE A 151 -0.20 -9.00 14.54
CA PHE A 151 -0.07 -7.57 14.73
C PHE A 151 -1.06 -6.80 13.85
N GLU A 152 -1.87 -5.94 14.47
CA GLU A 152 -3.03 -5.34 13.81
C GLU A 152 -3.25 -3.89 14.21
N LEU A 153 -3.58 -3.03 13.24
CA LEU A 153 -4.15 -1.71 13.49
C LEU A 153 -5.68 -1.79 13.40
N VAL A 154 -6.35 -1.41 14.48
CA VAL A 154 -7.81 -1.42 14.60
C VAL A 154 -8.33 -0.01 14.78
N PRO A 155 -9.15 0.53 13.85
CA PRO A 155 -9.87 1.77 14.06
C PRO A 155 -10.74 1.73 15.32
N THR A 156 -10.57 2.73 16.19
CA THR A 156 -11.45 2.99 17.33
C THR A 156 -12.46 4.10 17.04
N SER A 157 -12.30 4.79 15.91
CA SER A 157 -13.31 5.66 15.29
C SER A 157 -13.54 5.23 13.84
N ASN A 158 -14.76 5.39 13.32
CA ASN A 158 -15.09 4.94 11.96
C ASN A 158 -14.38 5.83 10.91
N PRO A 159 -13.46 5.29 10.10
CA PRO A 159 -12.63 6.05 9.16
C PRO A 159 -13.43 6.75 8.05
N TYR A 160 -14.68 6.34 7.79
CA TYR A 160 -15.56 7.00 6.82
C TYR A 160 -16.28 8.23 7.36
N THR A 161 -16.29 8.40 8.68
CA THR A 161 -17.00 9.49 9.36
C THR A 161 -16.09 10.60 9.88
N VAL A 162 -14.77 10.33 9.98
CA VAL A 162 -13.78 11.32 10.42
C VAL A 162 -13.71 12.46 9.43
N LYS A 163 -13.94 13.69 9.91
CA LYS A 163 -13.93 14.89 9.07
C LYS A 163 -12.52 15.46 8.92
N PRO A 164 -12.26 16.25 7.87
CA PRO A 164 -11.01 16.99 7.75
C PRO A 164 -10.76 17.87 9.00
N GLY A 165 -9.58 17.73 9.60
CA GLY A 165 -9.18 18.42 10.83
C GLY A 165 -9.46 17.63 12.12
N GLU A 166 -10.21 16.53 12.04
CA GLU A 166 -10.37 15.59 13.15
C GLU A 166 -9.28 14.51 13.12
N ASN A 167 -9.23 13.69 14.19
CA ASN A 167 -8.30 12.57 14.28
C ASN A 167 -9.01 11.24 14.04
N LEU A 168 -8.44 10.40 13.19
CA LEU A 168 -8.69 8.96 13.21
C LEU A 168 -7.93 8.38 14.40
N THR A 169 -8.62 7.69 15.30
CA THR A 169 -7.97 6.99 16.41
C THR A 169 -7.83 5.52 16.04
N VAL A 170 -6.62 4.98 16.13
CA VAL A 170 -6.32 3.57 15.87
C VAL A 170 -5.66 2.95 17.10
N GLN A 171 -5.96 1.68 17.35
CA GLN A 171 -5.30 0.88 18.37
C GLN A 171 -4.40 -0.15 17.70
N ALA A 172 -3.12 -0.15 18.05
CA ALA A 172 -2.19 -1.21 17.68
C ALA A 172 -2.35 -2.37 18.67
N LEU A 173 -2.53 -3.57 18.15
CA LEU A 173 -2.67 -4.79 18.92
C LEU A 173 -1.59 -5.78 18.50
N TYR A 174 -0.85 -6.33 19.46
CA TYR A 174 0.00 -7.51 19.28
C TYR A 174 -0.62 -8.68 20.04
N GLN A 175 -0.93 -9.78 19.34
CA GLN A 175 -1.63 -10.94 19.88
C GLN A 175 -2.91 -10.56 20.64
N GLY A 176 -3.69 -9.63 20.08
CA GLY A 176 -4.92 -9.10 20.66
C GLY A 176 -4.75 -8.19 21.88
N LYS A 177 -3.52 -7.86 22.28
CA LYS A 177 -3.22 -6.97 23.42
C LYS A 177 -2.68 -5.62 22.94
N PRO A 178 -2.97 -4.51 23.63
CA PRO A 178 -2.42 -3.21 23.27
C PRO A 178 -0.90 -3.18 23.13
N ALA A 179 -0.42 -2.71 21.99
CA ALA A 179 1.00 -2.51 21.71
C ALA A 179 1.39 -1.05 21.92
N VAL A 180 2.25 -0.79 22.91
CA VAL A 180 2.66 0.55 23.37
C VAL A 180 3.91 1.02 22.64
N ASP A 181 4.03 2.33 22.44
CA ASP A 181 5.16 2.99 21.76
C ASP A 181 5.42 2.50 20.32
N VAL A 182 4.38 1.96 19.68
CA VAL A 182 4.39 1.64 18.25
C VAL A 182 4.33 2.94 17.46
N THR A 183 5.28 3.12 16.55
CA THR A 183 5.21 4.19 15.56
C THR A 183 4.16 3.84 14.50
N VAL A 184 3.25 4.78 14.25
CA VAL A 184 2.23 4.75 13.21
C VAL A 184 2.49 5.91 12.27
N GLU A 185 2.52 5.65 10.97
CA GLU A 185 2.76 6.62 9.92
C GLU A 185 1.50 6.86 9.09
N HIS A 186 1.31 8.12 8.70
CA HIS A 186 0.30 8.51 7.73
C HIS A 186 0.79 9.73 6.94
N LEU A 187 0.97 9.58 5.63
CA LEU A 187 1.40 10.66 4.74
C LEU A 187 2.75 11.28 5.15
N GLY A 188 3.73 10.44 5.49
CA GLY A 188 5.07 10.88 5.89
C GLY A 188 5.16 11.41 7.33
N ARG A 189 4.08 11.35 8.11
CA ARG A 189 4.04 11.85 9.50
C ARG A 189 3.93 10.69 10.47
N MET A 190 4.80 10.71 11.48
CA MET A 190 4.87 9.70 12.52
C MET A 190 4.09 10.10 13.78
N PHE A 191 3.38 9.14 14.35
CA PHE A 191 2.62 9.20 15.58
C PHE A 191 3.00 7.98 16.44
N LYS A 192 2.86 8.07 17.76
CA LYS A 192 3.19 6.95 18.66
C LYS A 192 1.97 6.50 19.43
N THR A 193 1.83 5.20 19.65
CA THR A 193 0.75 4.67 20.49
C THR A 193 1.02 4.94 21.96
N ASN A 194 -0.03 5.30 22.69
CA ASN A 194 0.02 5.53 24.13
C ASN A 194 0.00 4.22 24.94
N SER A 195 -0.12 4.31 26.26
CA SER A 195 -0.17 3.15 27.17
C SER A 195 -1.34 2.18 26.92
N ASN A 196 -2.38 2.63 26.20
CA ASN A 196 -3.52 1.81 25.78
C ASN A 196 -3.36 1.31 24.34
N GLY A 197 -2.19 1.47 23.73
CA GLY A 197 -1.92 1.11 22.35
C GLY A 197 -2.58 2.02 21.32
N ILE A 198 -3.06 3.22 21.71
CA ILE A 198 -3.84 4.10 20.84
C ILE A 198 -2.98 5.23 20.27
N ALA A 199 -3.04 5.44 18.96
CA ALA A 199 -2.51 6.62 18.26
C ALA A 199 -3.66 7.46 17.67
N ALA A 200 -3.50 8.78 17.67
CA ALA A 200 -4.44 9.72 17.09
C ALA A 200 -3.81 10.38 15.85
N ILE A 201 -4.42 10.15 14.69
CA ILE A 201 -3.88 10.50 13.36
C ILE A 201 -4.72 11.62 12.76
N PRO A 202 -4.19 12.83 12.56
CA PRO A 202 -4.93 13.93 11.94
C PRO A 202 -5.30 13.63 10.49
N ILE A 203 -6.59 13.76 10.16
CA ILE A 203 -7.11 13.47 8.82
C ILE A 203 -7.30 14.78 8.03
N GLY A 204 -6.73 14.79 6.82
CA GLY A 204 -6.85 15.92 5.88
C GLY A 204 -8.08 15.83 4.97
N LYS A 205 -8.16 16.76 4.01
CA LYS A 205 -9.26 16.83 3.03
C LYS A 205 -9.40 15.59 2.13
N GLN A 206 -8.32 14.81 2.00
CA GLN A 206 -8.33 13.58 1.20
C GLN A 206 -8.92 12.38 1.94
N GLY A 207 -9.37 12.56 3.18
CA GLY A 207 -9.86 11.46 4.02
C GLY A 207 -8.73 10.53 4.49
N VAL A 208 -9.12 9.37 4.98
CA VAL A 208 -8.19 8.32 5.42
C VAL A 208 -7.50 7.72 4.19
N ARG A 209 -6.16 7.71 4.22
CA ARG A 209 -5.31 7.05 3.22
C ARG A 209 -4.74 5.78 3.85
N VAL A 210 -3.68 5.20 3.28
CA VAL A 210 -2.98 4.09 3.92
C VAL A 210 -2.35 4.63 5.21
N VAL A 211 -2.69 4.01 6.33
CA VAL A 211 -2.09 4.19 7.65
C VAL A 211 -1.21 2.97 7.89
N GLU A 212 0.02 3.19 8.31
CA GLU A 212 1.03 2.14 8.38
C GLU A 212 1.59 2.07 9.79
N SER A 213 1.90 0.89 10.29
CA SER A 213 2.81 0.78 11.42
C SER A 213 4.25 0.77 10.92
N ALA A 214 5.16 1.31 11.72
CA ALA A 214 6.56 0.91 11.63
C ALA A 214 6.72 -0.58 11.94
N ASP A 215 7.93 -1.07 11.67
CA ASP A 215 8.38 -2.39 12.08
C ASP A 215 8.30 -2.56 13.62
N PHE A 216 7.43 -3.45 14.08
CA PHE A 216 7.28 -3.87 15.46
C PHE A 216 8.12 -5.12 15.71
N LYS A 217 9.31 -4.93 16.30
CA LYS A 217 10.31 -6.00 16.54
C LYS A 217 10.01 -6.75 17.84
N VAL A 218 9.90 -8.07 17.75
CA VAL A 218 9.74 -9.00 18.87
C VAL A 218 10.92 -9.99 18.87
N PRO A 219 11.78 -9.98 19.91
CA PRO A 219 12.87 -10.95 20.02
C PRO A 219 12.37 -12.39 20.06
N LEU A 220 13.12 -13.31 19.45
CA LEU A 220 12.89 -14.74 19.52
C LEU A 220 13.91 -15.40 20.43
N GLU A 221 13.45 -16.31 21.28
CA GLU A 221 14.32 -17.15 22.10
C GLU A 221 14.53 -18.51 21.43
N ASN A 222 15.79 -18.94 21.34
CA ASN A 222 16.19 -20.28 20.85
C ASN A 222 15.69 -20.63 19.44
N ASN A 223 15.52 -19.65 18.55
CA ASN A 223 15.16 -19.89 17.15
C ASN A 223 16.43 -19.93 16.28
N PRO A 224 16.72 -21.04 15.58
CA PRO A 224 17.93 -21.15 14.78
C PRO A 224 17.90 -20.30 13.50
N ALA A 225 16.73 -19.87 13.04
CA ALA A 225 16.55 -19.16 11.78
C ALA A 225 16.46 -17.64 11.92
N ALA A 226 16.18 -17.11 13.12
CA ALA A 226 16.03 -15.67 13.34
C ALA A 226 16.20 -15.27 14.81
N ASP A 227 16.76 -14.09 15.03
CA ASP A 227 16.89 -13.47 16.36
C ASP A 227 15.62 -12.72 16.77
N PHE A 228 14.77 -12.36 15.81
CA PHE A 228 13.51 -11.67 16.03
C PHE A 228 12.52 -11.86 14.88
N VAL A 229 11.23 -11.62 15.18
CA VAL A 229 10.20 -11.37 14.18
C VAL A 229 9.90 -9.87 14.17
N THR A 230 9.84 -9.31 12.97
CA THR A 230 9.33 -7.96 12.75
C THR A 230 7.95 -8.06 12.12
N TYR A 231 6.98 -7.41 12.76
CA TYR A 231 5.64 -7.28 12.23
C TYR A 231 5.40 -5.87 11.70
N SER A 232 4.78 -5.73 10.54
CA SER A 232 4.21 -4.46 10.11
C SER A 232 2.79 -4.67 9.60
N THR A 233 1.93 -3.68 9.76
CA THR A 233 0.54 -3.76 9.31
C THR A 233 0.10 -2.43 8.71
N THR A 234 -0.78 -2.51 7.72
CA THR A 234 -1.45 -1.32 7.18
C THR A 234 -2.96 -1.39 7.32
N LEU A 235 -3.57 -0.22 7.37
CA LEU A 235 -5.00 0.02 7.40
C LEU A 235 -5.33 1.02 6.30
N SER A 236 -6.36 0.78 5.51
CA SER A 236 -6.90 1.79 4.60
C SER A 236 -8.42 1.77 4.57
N ALA A 237 -9.04 2.91 4.24
CA ALA A 237 -10.46 3.02 4.02
C ALA A 237 -10.72 3.82 2.73
N LYS A 238 -11.26 3.15 1.72
CA LYS A 238 -11.63 3.77 0.44
C LYS A 238 -13.14 3.69 0.28
N LYS A 239 -13.74 4.71 -0.34
CA LYS A 239 -15.14 4.61 -0.78
C LYS A 239 -15.18 3.66 -1.98
N SER A 240 -16.12 2.71 -1.94
CA SER A 240 -16.32 1.56 -2.83
C SER A 240 -15.68 1.61 -4.21
N VAL A 241 -15.10 0.47 -4.62
CA VAL A 241 -14.72 0.20 -6.00
C VAL A 241 -15.99 -0.02 -6.83
N PRO A 242 -16.20 0.67 -7.96
CA PRO A 242 -17.31 0.35 -8.84
C PRO A 242 -17.19 -1.09 -9.38
N GLU A 243 -18.30 -1.82 -9.38
CA GLU A 243 -18.41 -3.19 -9.89
C GLU A 243 -17.80 -3.31 -11.31
N PRO A 244 -17.05 -4.40 -11.63
CA PRO A 244 -16.52 -4.63 -12.98
C PRO A 244 -17.60 -4.57 -14.06
N SER A 245 -18.81 -5.04 -13.72
CA SER A 245 -19.99 -5.06 -14.59
C SER A 245 -20.54 -3.66 -14.91
N ALA A 246 -20.26 -2.65 -14.09
CA ALA A 246 -20.76 -1.30 -14.30
C ALA A 246 -20.02 -0.56 -15.43
N LEU A 247 -18.81 -1.00 -15.80
CA LEU A 247 -17.99 -0.37 -16.84
C LEU A 247 -18.35 -0.82 -18.27
N LEU A 248 -19.06 -1.93 -18.44
CA LEU A 248 -19.55 -2.37 -19.75
C LEU A 248 -20.80 -1.61 -20.23
N GLY A 249 -21.41 -0.77 -19.37
CA GLY A 249 -22.65 -0.05 -19.68
C GLY A 249 -22.49 1.35 -20.31
N LEU A 250 -21.28 1.90 -20.40
CA LEU A 250 -21.05 3.29 -20.85
C LEU A 250 -20.27 3.42 -22.17
N GLY A 251 -20.10 2.32 -22.91
CA GLY A 251 -19.25 2.25 -24.10
C GLY A 251 -19.96 1.94 -25.41
N LEU A 252 -21.19 2.39 -25.67
CA LEU A 252 -21.82 2.27 -27.00
C LEU A 252 -22.71 3.47 -27.35
N VAL A 253 -22.12 4.66 -27.45
CA VAL A 253 -22.68 5.74 -28.29
C VAL A 253 -21.55 6.39 -29.08
N SER A 254 -21.72 6.40 -30.40
CA SER A 254 -20.94 7.13 -31.41
C SER A 254 -19.84 6.36 -32.14
N LEU A 255 -20.20 5.65 -33.22
CA LEU A 255 -19.68 5.97 -34.56
C LEU A 255 -20.58 5.33 -35.64
N VAL A 256 -21.61 6.06 -36.06
CA VAL A 256 -22.25 5.84 -37.36
C VAL A 256 -21.96 7.08 -38.21
N ALA A 257 -21.67 6.83 -39.49
CA ALA A 257 -21.43 7.77 -40.59
C ALA A 257 -19.95 8.10 -40.86
N PHE A 258 -19.32 7.35 -41.77
CA PHE A 258 -19.08 7.81 -43.14
C PHE A 258 -18.36 6.73 -43.94
N THR A 259 -19.07 6.03 -44.83
CA THR A 259 -18.45 5.38 -45.99
C THR A 259 -19.44 5.42 -47.15
N GLN A 260 -18.90 5.68 -48.34
CA GLN A 260 -19.53 5.85 -49.67
C GLN A 260 -19.59 7.33 -50.10
N ARG A 261 -18.98 7.78 -51.20
CA ARG A 261 -18.49 7.11 -52.43
C ARG A 261 -17.37 7.96 -53.05
N SER A 262 -16.37 7.29 -53.62
CA SER A 262 -15.50 7.84 -54.66
C SER A 262 -15.69 7.01 -55.93
N LYS A 263 -15.67 7.71 -57.08
CA LYS A 263 -15.72 7.26 -58.49
C LYS A 263 -17.11 7.15 -59.14
N ALA A 264 -17.43 8.17 -59.92
CA ALA A 264 -17.58 8.03 -61.37
C ALA A 264 -17.44 9.40 -62.06
N LYS A 265 -16.37 9.55 -62.86
CA LYS A 265 -16.28 10.55 -63.94
C LYS A 265 -17.09 10.02 -65.12
N GLY A 266 -17.87 10.89 -65.77
CA GLY A 266 -18.33 10.63 -67.13
C GLY A 266 -19.61 11.38 -67.50
N LEU A 267 -19.45 12.41 -68.34
CA LEU A 267 -20.38 12.88 -69.39
C LEU A 267 -21.71 13.47 -68.85
N GLU A 268 -22.21 14.63 -69.26
CA GLU A 268 -22.42 15.09 -70.63
C GLU A 268 -22.71 16.60 -70.62
N GLN A 269 -22.31 17.29 -71.69
CA GLN A 269 -22.62 18.69 -71.96
C GLN A 269 -24.11 18.85 -72.30
N GLY A 270 -24.79 19.75 -71.59
CA GLY A 270 -26.11 20.23 -71.98
C GLY A 270 -26.01 21.27 -73.09
N GLN A 271 -26.52 20.93 -74.26
CA GLN A 271 -26.83 21.83 -75.36
C GLN A 271 -28.12 22.65 -75.08
N VAL A 272 -28.04 23.94 -75.40
CA VAL A 272 -29.01 24.75 -76.19
C VAL A 272 -30.36 25.18 -75.58
N SER A 273 -30.57 26.50 -75.53
CA SER A 273 -31.67 27.25 -76.19
C SER A 273 -31.54 28.74 -75.84
N ASP A 274 -31.08 29.60 -76.73
CA ASP A 274 -31.90 30.49 -77.59
C ASP A 274 -33.07 31.19 -76.86
N ARG A 275 -32.88 32.46 -76.49
CA ARG A 275 -33.48 33.67 -77.11
C ARG A 275 -33.08 34.94 -76.37
#